data_AF-A0A8J4QAB6-F1
#
_entry.id   AF-A0A8J4QAB6-F1
#
_cell.length_a   1.000
_cell.length_b   1.000
_cell.length_c   1.000
_cell.angle_alpha   90.00
_cell.angle_beta   90.00
_cell.angle_gamma   90.00
#
_symmetry.space_group_name_H-M   'P 1'
#
loop_
_entity.id
_entity.type
_entity.pdbx_description
1 polymer ?
#
loop_
_entity_poly.entity_id
_entity_poly.type
_entity_poly.pdbx_seq_one_letter_code
_entity_poly.pdbx_strand_id
1 'polypeptide(L)'
;MYFANTPSSLSNYFPTILCNSHKFNRTVINNNLLYATFDKSSNDEPRLLSSYDFEVMIQSGAAFATRFKSDDPVLDRIDREILGRSPGNVVPGGWCLGESGNHTCSVWGDSNVLRPSLGARRLEKRIVELLSNGTFQSHQCVVE
;
A
#
# COMPACT_ATOMS: atom_id res chain seq x y z
N MET A 1 -5.15 3.14 28.65
CA MET A 1 -6.13 4.12 29.17
C MET A 1 -5.98 5.51 28.55
N TYR A 2 -4.78 6.10 28.45
CA TYR A 2 -4.60 7.48 27.95
C TYR A 2 -5.29 7.78 26.60
N PHE A 3 -5.06 6.95 25.59
CA PHE A 3 -5.62 7.15 24.24
C PHE A 3 -7.10 6.78 24.08
N ALA A 4 -7.79 6.33 25.13
CA ALA A 4 -9.20 5.93 25.02
C ALA A 4 -10.14 7.13 24.78
N ASN A 5 -9.76 8.32 25.25
CA ASN A 5 -10.58 9.54 25.19
C ASN A 5 -9.85 10.71 24.51
N THR A 6 -8.89 10.42 23.62
CA THR A 6 -8.15 11.45 22.87
C THR A 6 -8.64 11.51 21.42
N PRO A 7 -8.78 12.71 20.82
CA PRO A 7 -8.99 12.84 19.38
C PRO A 7 -7.91 12.12 18.58
N SER A 8 -8.29 11.53 17.44
CA SER A 8 -7.37 10.82 16.53
C SER A 8 -6.51 9.77 17.24
N SER A 9 -7.09 9.06 18.22
CA SER A 9 -6.39 8.07 19.05
C SER A 9 -5.62 7.03 18.22
N LEU A 10 -6.19 6.54 17.13
CA LEU A 10 -5.52 5.57 16.24
C LEU A 10 -4.27 6.14 15.58
N SER A 11 -4.30 7.39 15.15
CA SER A 11 -3.17 8.06 14.50
C SER A 11 -2.00 8.31 15.46
N ASN A 12 -2.29 8.43 16.77
CA ASN A 12 -1.27 8.75 17.77
C ASN A 12 -0.81 7.52 18.57
N TYR A 13 -1.71 6.57 18.86
CA TYR A 13 -1.44 5.43 19.73
C TYR A 13 -0.26 4.58 19.23
N PHE A 14 -0.33 4.09 17.98
CA PHE A 14 0.70 3.19 17.45
C PHE A 14 2.07 3.87 17.33
N PRO A 15 2.19 5.07 16.74
CA PRO A 15 3.49 5.76 16.70
C PRO A 15 4.08 5.98 18.09
N THR A 16 3.28 6.43 19.07
CA THR A 16 3.77 6.63 20.45
C THR A 16 4.30 5.35 21.07
N ILE A 17 3.54 4.25 21.00
CA ILE A 17 3.97 2.97 21.61
C ILE A 17 5.19 2.39 20.90
N LEU A 18 5.23 2.44 19.56
CA LEU A 18 6.34 1.91 18.78
C LEU A 18 7.64 2.69 19.04
N CYS A 19 7.56 4.01 19.13
CA CYS A 19 8.74 4.84 19.39
C CYS A 19 9.27 4.76 20.82
N ASN A 20 8.41 4.51 21.81
CA ASN A 20 8.80 4.42 23.22
C ASN A 20 9.07 2.98 23.69
N SER A 21 8.97 1.99 22.80
CA SER A 21 9.31 0.61 23.11
C SER A 21 10.76 0.32 22.71
N HIS A 22 11.58 -0.12 23.67
CA HIS A 22 12.97 -0.54 23.41
C HIS A 22 13.11 -1.60 22.32
N LYS A 23 12.08 -2.42 22.09
CA LYS A 23 12.09 -3.46 21.06
C LYS A 23 11.95 -2.88 19.65
N PHE A 24 11.24 -1.77 19.48
CA PHE A 24 10.79 -1.29 18.18
C PHE A 24 11.35 0.07 17.78
N ASN A 25 11.81 0.88 18.73
CA ASN A 25 12.26 2.26 18.48
C ASN A 25 13.37 2.42 17.41
N ARG A 26 14.12 1.35 17.12
CA ARG A 26 15.19 1.28 16.10
C ARG A 26 14.84 0.44 14.87
N THR A 27 13.64 -0.14 14.83
CA THR A 27 13.18 -1.00 13.72
C THR A 27 11.97 -0.42 13.00
N VAL A 28 11.41 0.68 13.50
CA VAL A 28 10.27 1.36 12.89
C VAL A 28 10.71 2.01 11.60
N ILE A 29 9.87 1.94 10.57
CA ILE A 29 10.03 2.67 9.32
C ILE A 29 8.90 3.69 9.29
N ASN A 30 9.22 4.98 9.16
CA ASN A 30 8.23 6.06 9.07
C ASN A 30 7.58 6.11 7.68
N ASN A 31 6.92 5.02 7.29
CA ASN A 31 6.17 4.91 6.04
C ASN A 31 5.08 3.84 6.20
N ASN A 32 3.85 4.16 5.84
CA ASN A 32 2.70 3.24 5.93
C ASN A 32 2.37 2.55 4.58
N LEU A 33 3.19 2.76 3.54
CA LEU A 33 2.99 2.25 2.18
C LEU A 33 1.63 2.59 1.56
N LEU A 34 0.99 3.66 2.02
CA LEU A 34 -0.28 4.18 1.51
C LEU A 34 -0.02 5.44 0.68
N TYR A 35 -0.45 5.42 -0.57
CA TYR A 35 -0.49 6.62 -1.40
C TYR A 35 -1.75 7.44 -1.07
N ALA A 36 -1.52 8.69 -0.69
CA ALA A 36 -2.55 9.69 -0.44
C ALA A 36 -2.02 11.04 -0.91
N THR A 37 -2.90 11.87 -1.48
CA THR A 37 -2.54 13.19 -1.99
C THR A 37 -3.38 14.26 -1.33
N PHE A 38 -2.77 15.41 -1.05
CA PHE A 38 -3.36 16.50 -0.30
C PHE A 38 -3.31 17.76 -1.17
N ASP A 39 -4.41 18.52 -1.18
CA ASP A 39 -4.40 19.84 -1.81
C ASP A 39 -3.60 20.83 -0.97
N LYS A 40 -3.15 21.93 -1.60
CA LYS A 40 -2.34 22.96 -0.92
C LYS A 40 -3.09 23.68 0.20
N SER A 41 -4.42 23.64 0.23
CA SER A 41 -5.20 24.13 1.37
C SER A 41 -5.13 23.13 2.52
N SER A 42 -5.01 23.62 3.74
CA SER A 42 -4.88 22.91 5.03
C SER A 42 -6.03 21.93 5.36
N ASN A 43 -6.35 20.99 4.47
CA ASN A 43 -7.28 19.93 4.72
C ASN A 43 -6.54 18.81 5.47
N ASP A 44 -7.04 18.46 6.64
CA ASP A 44 -6.58 17.29 7.41
C ASP A 44 -6.87 15.97 6.68
N GLU A 45 -7.73 15.99 5.66
CA GLU A 45 -8.09 14.82 4.86
C GLU A 45 -7.45 14.83 3.46
N PRO A 46 -7.01 13.66 2.96
CA PRO A 46 -6.55 13.55 1.58
C PRO A 46 -7.70 13.78 0.59
N ARG A 47 -7.39 14.43 -0.53
CA ARG A 47 -8.37 14.66 -1.60
C ARG A 47 -8.70 13.37 -2.34
N LEU A 48 -9.77 13.41 -3.12
CA LEU A 48 -10.14 12.29 -3.96
C LEU A 48 -9.08 12.04 -5.05
N LEU A 49 -8.75 10.77 -5.25
CA LEU A 49 -7.91 10.30 -6.36
C LEU A 49 -8.76 10.15 -7.62
N SER A 50 -8.12 10.45 -8.75
CA SER A 50 -8.72 10.34 -10.08
C SER A 50 -7.78 9.61 -11.03
N SER A 51 -8.24 9.36 -12.25
CA SER A 51 -7.41 8.78 -13.31
C SER A 51 -6.14 9.58 -13.63
N TYR A 52 -6.11 10.89 -13.33
CA TYR A 52 -4.91 11.72 -13.50
C TYR A 52 -3.79 11.39 -12.52
N ASP A 53 -4.13 10.84 -11.35
CA ASP A 53 -3.17 10.49 -10.31
C ASP A 53 -2.60 9.09 -10.51
N PHE A 54 -3.15 8.30 -11.44
CA PHE A 54 -2.83 6.88 -11.59
C PHE A 54 -1.33 6.64 -11.80
N GLU A 55 -0.70 7.35 -12.74
CA GLU A 55 0.73 7.14 -13.03
C GLU A 55 1.61 7.47 -11.82
N VAL A 56 1.33 8.58 -11.13
CA VAL A 56 2.09 9.01 -9.95
C VAL A 56 1.88 8.05 -8.78
N MET A 57 0.63 7.59 -8.59
CA MET A 57 0.27 6.57 -7.60
C MET A 57 1.06 5.28 -7.86
N ILE A 58 1.12 4.81 -9.10
CA ILE A 58 1.89 3.62 -9.46
C ILE A 58 3.38 3.87 -9.24
N GLN A 59 3.93 4.99 -9.70
CA GLN A 59 5.36 5.30 -9.54
C GLN A 59 5.80 5.45 -8.08
N SER A 60 4.89 5.81 -7.17
CA SER A 60 5.19 5.92 -5.73
C SER A 60 5.68 4.61 -5.09
N GLY A 61 5.33 3.46 -5.70
CA GLY A 61 5.65 2.13 -5.18
C GLY A 61 4.89 1.75 -3.91
N ALA A 62 3.93 2.56 -3.47
CA ALA A 62 3.02 2.24 -2.38
C ALA A 62 2.21 0.96 -2.68
N ALA A 63 1.92 0.19 -1.63
CA ALA A 63 1.12 -1.03 -1.74
C ALA A 63 -0.38 -0.71 -1.83
N PHE A 64 -0.80 0.39 -1.18
CA PHE A 64 -2.18 0.81 -1.08
C PHE A 64 -2.35 2.24 -1.57
N ALA A 65 -3.58 2.61 -1.89
CA ALA A 65 -3.99 3.99 -2.13
C ALA A 65 -5.39 4.20 -1.51
N THR A 66 -5.72 5.44 -1.17
CA THR A 66 -7.00 5.77 -0.52
C THR A 66 -7.72 6.91 -1.23
N ARG A 67 -8.96 7.17 -0.80
CA ARG A 67 -9.82 8.27 -1.27
C ARG A 67 -10.19 8.14 -2.74
N PHE A 68 -10.53 6.93 -3.17
CA PHE A 68 -11.26 6.75 -4.42
C PHE A 68 -12.73 7.08 -4.21
N LYS A 69 -13.32 7.78 -5.19
CA LYS A 69 -14.77 7.91 -5.26
C LYS A 69 -15.37 6.55 -5.61
N SER A 70 -16.55 6.23 -5.07
CA SER A 70 -17.31 5.06 -5.52
C SER A 70 -17.51 5.12 -7.03
N ASP A 71 -17.32 3.98 -7.69
CA ASP A 71 -17.52 3.80 -9.13
C ASP A 71 -16.66 4.73 -10.00
N ASP A 72 -15.52 5.18 -9.48
CA ASP A 72 -14.58 5.97 -10.28
C ASP A 72 -13.89 5.10 -11.34
N PRO A 73 -13.78 5.56 -12.61
CA PRO A 73 -13.14 4.81 -13.68
C PRO A 73 -11.67 4.41 -13.41
N VAL A 74 -11.00 5.08 -12.47
CA VAL A 74 -9.65 4.69 -12.05
C VAL A 74 -9.63 3.28 -11.41
N LEU A 75 -10.73 2.85 -10.78
CA LEU A 75 -10.84 1.52 -10.19
C LEU A 75 -10.84 0.43 -11.28
N ASP A 76 -11.57 0.64 -12.39
CA ASP A 76 -11.54 -0.24 -13.56
C ASP A 76 -10.15 -0.27 -14.20
N ARG A 77 -9.43 0.86 -14.16
CA ARG A 77 -8.07 0.95 -14.64
C ARG A 77 -7.10 0.13 -13.77
N ILE A 78 -7.23 0.20 -12.45
CA ILE A 78 -6.47 -0.63 -11.50
C ILE A 78 -6.74 -2.11 -11.74
N ASP A 79 -8.01 -2.49 -11.87
CA ASP A 79 -8.42 -3.88 -12.11
C ASP A 79 -7.77 -4.45 -13.38
N ARG A 80 -7.79 -3.70 -14.48
CA ARG A 80 -7.24 -4.16 -15.77
C ARG A 80 -5.71 -4.11 -15.82
N GLU A 81 -5.11 -2.98 -15.46
CA GLU A 81 -3.68 -2.73 -15.69
C GLU A 81 -2.78 -3.27 -14.57
N ILE A 82 -3.28 -3.34 -13.33
CA ILE A 82 -2.47 -3.76 -12.17
C ILE A 82 -2.84 -5.16 -11.71
N LEU A 83 -4.12 -5.45 -11.60
CA LEU A 83 -4.61 -6.74 -11.10
C LEU A 83 -4.85 -7.76 -12.21
N GLY A 84 -4.86 -7.32 -13.47
CA GLY A 84 -5.03 -8.19 -14.64
C GLY A 84 -6.36 -8.93 -14.65
N ARG A 85 -7.42 -8.32 -14.13
CA ARG A 85 -8.76 -8.93 -14.06
C ARG A 85 -9.81 -8.16 -14.86
N SER A 86 -10.83 -8.88 -15.29
CA SER A 86 -12.04 -8.32 -15.90
C SER A 86 -13.16 -8.17 -14.85
N PRO A 87 -14.17 -7.33 -15.11
CA PRO A 87 -15.33 -7.22 -14.23
C PRO A 87 -15.97 -8.59 -13.93
N GLY A 88 -16.29 -8.82 -12.66
CA GLY A 88 -16.86 -10.09 -12.19
C GLY A 88 -15.85 -11.22 -11.96
N ASN A 89 -14.59 -11.06 -12.37
CA ASN A 89 -13.55 -12.05 -12.12
C ASN A 89 -12.78 -11.75 -10.83
N VAL A 90 -12.27 -12.81 -10.21
CA VAL A 90 -11.32 -12.72 -9.09
C VAL A 90 -9.92 -12.37 -9.59
N VAL A 91 -9.11 -11.73 -8.75
CA VAL A 91 -7.70 -11.44 -9.07
C VAL A 91 -6.93 -12.76 -9.13
N PRO A 92 -6.29 -13.11 -10.25
CA PRO A 92 -5.50 -14.33 -10.34
C PRO A 92 -4.23 -14.21 -9.48
N GLY A 93 -3.91 -15.28 -8.74
CA GLY A 93 -2.70 -15.38 -7.93
C GLY A 93 -1.78 -16.52 -8.38
N GLY A 94 -0.77 -16.84 -7.57
CA GLY A 94 0.13 -17.97 -7.84
C GLY A 94 -0.58 -19.34 -7.81
N TRP A 95 -1.75 -19.39 -7.19
CA TRP A 95 -2.68 -20.53 -7.16
C TRP A 95 -3.51 -20.70 -8.43
N CYS A 96 -3.52 -19.72 -9.32
CA CYS A 96 -4.37 -19.74 -10.49
C CYS A 96 -3.76 -20.61 -11.60
N LEU A 97 -4.37 -21.76 -11.88
CA LEU A 97 -3.91 -22.73 -12.87
C LEU A 97 -4.88 -22.78 -14.08
N GLY A 98 -4.35 -23.03 -15.28
CA GLY A 98 -5.13 -23.07 -16.53
C GLY A 98 -4.24 -23.04 -17.77
N GLU A 99 -4.82 -23.24 -18.96
CA GLU A 99 -4.07 -23.28 -20.22
C GLU A 99 -3.38 -21.95 -20.54
N SER A 100 -2.11 -22.04 -20.93
CA SER A 100 -1.27 -20.93 -21.35
C SER A 100 -1.80 -20.33 -22.66
N GLY A 101 -2.63 -19.28 -22.54
CA GLY A 101 -3.14 -18.52 -23.68
C GLY A 101 -4.41 -17.73 -23.39
N ASN A 102 -5.29 -18.23 -22.51
CA ASN A 102 -6.61 -17.63 -22.28
C ASN A 102 -6.76 -16.86 -20.96
N HIS A 103 -5.73 -16.79 -20.11
CA HIS A 103 -5.77 -16.14 -18.79
C HIS A 103 -6.93 -16.61 -17.87
N THR A 104 -7.58 -17.73 -18.19
CA THR A 104 -8.69 -18.26 -17.42
C THR A 104 -8.16 -19.02 -16.21
N CYS A 105 -8.52 -18.55 -15.03
CA CYS A 105 -8.31 -19.22 -13.76
C CYS A 105 -9.25 -20.42 -13.60
N SER A 106 -9.17 -21.39 -14.52
CA SER A 106 -10.14 -22.49 -14.61
C SER A 106 -9.91 -23.57 -13.55
N VAL A 107 -8.68 -23.71 -13.05
CA VAL A 107 -8.30 -24.69 -12.03
C VAL A 107 -7.71 -23.98 -10.82
N TRP A 108 -8.23 -24.32 -9.64
CA TRP A 108 -7.71 -23.83 -8.37
C TRP A 108 -6.53 -24.71 -7.92
N GLY A 109 -5.34 -24.11 -7.81
CA GLY A 109 -4.13 -24.73 -7.29
C GLY A 109 -3.86 -24.39 -5.82
N ASP A 110 -2.64 -24.64 -5.36
CA ASP A 110 -2.24 -24.34 -3.99
C ASP A 110 -2.13 -22.83 -3.73
N SER A 111 -2.92 -22.33 -2.78
CA SER A 111 -2.92 -20.92 -2.33
C SER A 111 -1.60 -20.46 -1.70
N ASN A 112 -0.75 -21.39 -1.27
CA ASN A 112 0.54 -21.09 -0.65
C ASN A 112 1.64 -20.81 -1.68
N VAL A 113 1.41 -21.13 -2.96
CA VAL A 113 2.38 -20.85 -4.01
C VAL A 113 2.36 -19.37 -4.36
N LEU A 114 3.45 -18.67 -4.02
CA LEU A 114 3.64 -17.26 -4.34
C LEU A 114 4.36 -17.12 -5.69
N ARG A 115 3.76 -16.37 -6.61
CA ARG A 115 4.37 -15.98 -7.89
C ARG A 115 4.43 -14.45 -7.97
N PRO A 116 5.60 -13.83 -7.72
CA PRO A 116 5.73 -12.38 -7.75
C PRO A 116 5.37 -11.80 -9.12
N SER A 117 4.44 -10.84 -9.14
CA SER A 117 4.08 -10.06 -10.33
C SER A 117 4.89 -8.77 -10.42
N LEU A 118 4.66 -7.97 -11.47
CA LEU A 118 5.23 -6.62 -11.59
C LEU A 118 4.91 -5.75 -10.36
N GLY A 119 3.72 -5.90 -9.77
CA GLY A 119 3.34 -5.21 -8.54
C GLY A 119 4.21 -5.61 -7.34
N ALA A 120 4.53 -6.90 -7.21
CA ALA A 120 5.43 -7.38 -6.15
C ALA A 120 6.86 -6.83 -6.31
N ARG A 121 7.38 -6.77 -7.55
CA ARG A 121 8.69 -6.15 -7.86
C ARG A 121 8.73 -4.67 -7.55
N ARG A 122 7.64 -3.97 -7.82
CA ARG A 122 7.50 -2.55 -7.48
C ARG A 122 7.52 -2.32 -5.96
N LEU A 123 6.80 -3.15 -5.20
CA LEU A 123 6.81 -3.10 -3.74
C LEU A 123 8.19 -3.43 -3.16
N GLU A 124 8.84 -4.48 -3.68
CA GLU A 124 10.21 -4.85 -3.32
C GLU A 124 11.16 -3.66 -3.47
N LYS A 125 11.12 -3.00 -4.64
CA LYS A 125 11.92 -1.79 -4.90
C LYS A 125 11.66 -0.71 -3.85
N ARG A 126 10.40 -0.42 -3.54
CA ARG A 126 10.03 0.59 -2.53
C ARG A 126 10.54 0.23 -1.13
N ILE A 127 10.43 -1.03 -0.73
CA ILE A 127 10.94 -1.50 0.57
C ILE A 127 12.46 -1.38 0.63
N VAL A 128 13.18 -1.78 -0.42
CA VAL A 128 14.64 -1.65 -0.49
C VAL A 128 15.07 -0.19 -0.40
N GLU A 129 14.39 0.72 -1.08
CA GLU A 129 14.63 2.17 -0.97
C GLU A 129 14.42 2.69 0.45
N LEU A 130 13.34 2.29 1.13
CA LEU A 130 13.06 2.69 2.52
C LEU A 130 14.10 2.16 3.52
N LEU A 131 14.69 0.99 3.23
CA LEU A 131 15.72 0.36 4.06
C LEU A 131 17.15 0.79 3.69
N SER A 132 17.32 1.56 2.61
CA SER A 132 18.63 1.98 2.15
C SER A 132 19.31 2.94 3.15
N ASN A 133 20.63 2.86 3.23
CA ASN A 133 21.39 3.51 4.30
C ASN A 133 21.36 5.04 4.14
N GLY A 134 20.93 5.77 5.19
CA GLY A 134 20.79 7.24 5.22
C GLY A 134 19.34 7.74 5.37
N THR A 135 18.37 7.11 4.70
CA THR A 135 16.94 7.43 4.88
C THR A 135 16.39 6.74 6.13
N PHE A 136 16.70 5.47 6.34
CA PHE A 136 16.22 4.71 7.48
C PHE A 136 16.63 5.34 8.82
N GLN A 137 17.90 5.76 8.96
CA GLN A 137 18.43 6.31 10.23
C GLN A 137 17.87 7.70 10.55
N SER A 138 17.66 8.55 9.55
CA SER A 138 17.13 9.91 9.73
C SER A 138 15.63 9.95 10.06
N HIS A 139 14.92 8.85 9.85
CA HIS A 139 13.48 8.72 10.11
C HIS A 139 13.18 7.80 11.30
N GLN A 140 14.17 7.52 12.16
CA GLN A 140 13.95 6.79 13.41
C GLN A 140 13.32 7.68 14.48
N CYS A 141 12.72 7.03 15.46
CA CYS A 141 12.22 7.69 16.66
C CYS A 141 13.38 8.35 17.40
N VAL A 142 13.26 9.66 17.67
CA VAL A 142 14.21 10.38 18.52
C VAL A 142 13.88 10.07 19.97
N VAL A 143 14.88 9.59 20.72
CA VAL A 143 14.78 9.49 22.17
C VAL A 143 15.23 10.84 22.72
N GLU A 144 14.30 11.60 23.28
CA GLU A 144 14.62 12.75 24.14
C GLU A 144 15.04 12.28 25.54
#